data_AF-A0A292ZBK9-F1
#
_entry.id   AF-A0A292ZBK9-F1
#
_cell.length_a   1.000
_cell.length_b   1.000
_cell.length_c   1.000
_cell.angle_alpha   90.00
_cell.angle_beta   90.00
_cell.angle_gamma   90.00
#
_symmetry.space_group_name_H-M   'P 1'
#
loop_
_entity.id
_entity.type
_entity.pdbx_description
1 polymer ?
#
loop_
_entity_poly.entity_id
_entity_poly.type
_entity_poly.pdbx_seq_one_letter_code
_entity_poly.pdbx_strand_id
1 'polypeptide(L)'
;MFAVESYAAVRRFVFVEGNSQREAAKVFGLSRETIAKMCRFSLPPGYTRSKPVAKPKLGSLLPVIDRILAEDYVAPLKQRHTAKRIFERLRVKRRANGTPYRR
;
A
#
# COMPACT_ATOMS: atom_id res chain seq x y z
N MET A 1 9.09 -0.61 -13.17
CA MET A 1 8.58 -2.00 -13.19
C MET A 1 8.95 -2.56 -14.54
N PHE A 2 9.66 -3.69 -14.62
CA PHE A 2 10.01 -4.28 -15.92
C PHE A 2 8.80 -4.98 -16.52
N ALA A 3 8.70 -4.96 -17.84
CA ALA A 3 7.63 -5.64 -18.56
C ALA A 3 7.81 -7.16 -18.49
N VAL A 4 6.73 -7.92 -18.73
CA VAL A 4 6.75 -9.38 -18.67
C VAL A 4 7.69 -9.96 -19.73
N GLU A 5 7.79 -9.30 -20.88
CA GLU A 5 8.67 -9.69 -21.98
C GLU A 5 10.15 -9.67 -21.54
N SER A 6 10.56 -8.70 -20.72
CA SER A 6 11.94 -8.62 -20.21
C SER A 6 12.28 -9.80 -19.30
N TYR A 7 11.34 -10.21 -18.45
CA TYR A 7 11.49 -11.40 -17.59
C TYR A 7 11.60 -12.67 -18.44
N ALA A 8 10.74 -12.82 -19.45
CA ALA A 8 10.75 -13.96 -20.35
C ALA A 8 12.08 -14.06 -21.13
N ALA A 9 12.57 -12.93 -21.66
CA ALA A 9 13.83 -12.89 -22.41
C ALA A 9 15.03 -13.30 -21.55
N VAL A 10 15.17 -12.74 -20.34
CA VAL A 10 16.26 -13.09 -19.43
C VAL A 10 16.19 -14.56 -19.00
N ARG A 11 14.99 -15.06 -18.68
CA ARG A 11 14.82 -16.47 -18.29
C ARG A 11 15.11 -17.44 -19.43
N ARG A 12 14.72 -17.10 -20.66
CA ARG A 12 15.06 -17.92 -21.84
C ARG A 12 16.58 -17.96 -22.04
N PHE A 13 17.24 -16.80 -22.00
CA PHE A 13 18.68 -16.70 -22.16
C PHE A 13 19.47 -17.54 -21.13
N VAL A 14 18.99 -17.60 -19.88
CA VAL A 14 19.66 -18.34 -18.80
C VAL A 14 19.26 -19.82 -18.78
N PHE A 15 17.97 -20.14 -18.81
CA PHE A 15 17.49 -21.51 -18.58
C PHE A 15 17.34 -22.35 -19.85
N VAL A 16 17.12 -21.72 -21.01
CA VAL A 16 16.93 -22.44 -22.29
C VAL A 16 18.24 -22.45 -23.08
N GLU A 17 18.92 -21.32 -23.16
CA GLU A 17 20.17 -21.18 -23.91
C GLU A 17 21.41 -21.54 -23.08
N GLY A 18 21.27 -21.74 -21.76
CA GLY A 18 22.34 -22.24 -20.88
C GLY A 18 23.39 -21.19 -20.50
N ASN A 19 23.18 -19.91 -20.83
CA ASN A 19 24.13 -18.86 -20.51
C ASN A 19 24.13 -18.50 -19.01
N SER A 20 25.24 -17.96 -18.53
CA SER A 20 25.34 -17.54 -17.15
C SER A 20 24.55 -16.26 -16.86
N GLN A 21 24.08 -16.10 -15.62
CA GLN A 21 23.49 -14.83 -15.17
C GLN A 21 24.46 -13.64 -15.29
N ARG A 22 25.78 -13.89 -15.28
CA ARG A 22 26.80 -12.85 -15.48
C ARG A 22 26.83 -12.35 -16.92
N GLU A 23 26.69 -13.24 -17.89
CA GLU A 23 26.56 -12.87 -19.30
C GLU A 23 25.25 -12.15 -19.55
N ALA A 24 24.14 -12.63 -18.97
CA ALA A 24 22.86 -11.94 -19.06
C ALA A 24 22.94 -10.48 -18.56
N ALA A 25 23.65 -10.22 -17.46
CA ALA A 25 23.85 -8.85 -16.98
C ALA A 25 24.58 -7.95 -18.00
N LYS A 26 25.54 -8.50 -18.75
CA LYS A 26 26.25 -7.77 -19.81
C LYS A 26 25.36 -7.56 -21.05
N VAL A 27 24.68 -8.61 -21.51
CA VAL A 27 23.84 -8.59 -22.72
C VAL A 27 22.63 -7.69 -22.55
N PHE A 28 21.94 -7.78 -21.41
CA PHE A 28 20.74 -6.98 -21.14
C PHE A 28 21.03 -5.62 -20.50
N GLY A 29 22.29 -5.34 -20.12
CA GLY A 29 22.67 -4.10 -19.45
C GLY A 29 22.00 -3.89 -18.08
N LEU A 30 21.55 -4.97 -17.43
CA LEU A 30 20.87 -4.93 -16.15
C LEU A 30 21.80 -5.27 -15.00
N SER A 31 21.51 -4.74 -13.81
CA SER A 31 22.27 -5.12 -12.61
C SER A 31 22.15 -6.63 -12.36
N ARG A 32 23.23 -7.24 -11.84
CA ARG A 32 23.24 -8.68 -11.49
C ARG A 32 22.08 -9.05 -10.56
N GLU A 33 21.71 -8.14 -9.64
CA GLU A 33 20.59 -8.34 -8.74
C GLU A 33 19.24 -8.37 -9.49
N THR A 34 19.06 -7.52 -10.51
CA THR A 34 17.87 -7.53 -11.35
C THR A 34 17.77 -8.83 -12.15
N ILE A 35 18.88 -9.31 -12.73
CA ILE A 35 18.93 -10.60 -13.42
C ILE A 35 18.59 -11.76 -12.46
N ALA A 36 19.19 -11.78 -11.26
CA ALA A 36 18.91 -12.79 -10.25
C ALA A 36 17.42 -12.77 -9.85
N LYS A 37 16.83 -11.58 -9.70
CA LYS A 37 15.39 -11.41 -9.46
C LYS A 37 14.55 -11.95 -10.61
N MET A 38 14.91 -11.63 -11.85
CA MET A 38 14.22 -12.13 -13.05
C MET A 38 14.33 -13.64 -13.23
N CYS A 39 15.42 -14.26 -12.79
CA CYS A 39 15.56 -15.71 -12.78
C CYS A 39 14.72 -16.36 -11.67
N ARG A 40 14.57 -15.68 -10.52
CA ARG A 40 13.82 -16.18 -9.35
C ARG A 40 12.31 -16.10 -9.52
N PHE A 41 11.79 -15.07 -10.19
CA PHE A 41 10.36 -14.87 -10.37
C PHE A 41 9.98 -15.01 -11.85
N SER A 42 8.95 -15.79 -12.18
CA SER A 42 8.49 -15.97 -13.56
C SER A 42 7.81 -14.72 -14.14
N LEU A 43 7.26 -13.87 -13.26
CA LEU A 43 6.63 -12.60 -13.59
C LEU A 43 7.23 -11.52 -12.69
N PRO A 44 7.30 -10.25 -13.14
CA PRO A 44 7.67 -9.16 -12.27
C PRO A 44 6.79 -9.19 -11.01
N PRO A 45 7.37 -9.31 -9.80
CA PRO A 45 6.59 -9.26 -8.59
C PRO A 45 5.83 -7.92 -8.58
N GLY A 46 4.50 -8.00 -8.58
CA GLY A 46 3.65 -6.83 -8.49
C GLY A 46 3.93 -6.04 -7.21
N TYR A 47 3.43 -4.80 -7.14
CA TYR A 47 3.55 -4.02 -5.93
C TYR A 47 2.88 -4.72 -4.74
N THR A 48 3.68 -5.34 -3.87
CA THR A 48 3.22 -5.96 -2.62
C THR A 48 3.59 -5.06 -1.45
N ARG A 49 2.61 -4.49 -0.76
CA ARG A 49 2.85 -3.85 0.54
C ARG A 49 3.08 -4.94 1.57
N SER A 50 4.27 -4.98 2.18
CA SER A 50 4.59 -5.89 3.27
C SER A 50 3.93 -5.50 4.59
N LYS A 51 3.55 -4.22 4.75
CA LYS A 51 2.89 -3.69 5.94
C LYS A 51 1.52 -3.13 5.57
N PRO A 52 0.49 -3.30 6.43
CA PRO A 52 -0.76 -2.58 6.27
C PRO A 52 -0.48 -1.08 6.28
N VAL A 53 -1.31 -0.32 5.56
CA VAL A 53 -1.16 1.14 5.50
C VAL A 53 -1.29 1.70 6.91
N ALA A 54 -0.21 2.28 7.43
CA ALA A 54 -0.27 3.01 8.68
C ALA A 54 -1.34 4.11 8.54
N LYS A 55 -2.28 4.17 9.49
CA LYS A 55 -3.30 5.22 9.58
C LYS A 55 -2.92 6.24 10.67
N PRO A 56 -1.81 7.00 10.56
CA PRO A 56 -1.23 7.76 11.67
C PRO A 56 -2.17 8.83 12.24
N LYS A 57 -3.06 9.41 11.42
CA LYS A 57 -4.01 10.45 11.85
C LYS A 57 -5.41 9.91 12.17
N LEU A 58 -5.79 8.77 11.59
CA LEU A 58 -7.13 8.22 11.68
C LEU A 58 -7.22 7.10 12.73
N GLY A 59 -6.12 6.37 12.97
CA GLY A 59 -6.10 5.17 13.80
C GLY A 59 -6.64 5.37 15.22
N SER A 60 -6.25 6.46 15.90
CA SER A 60 -6.73 6.78 17.25
C SER A 60 -8.20 7.23 17.29
N LEU A 61 -8.78 7.59 16.15
CA LEU A 61 -10.16 8.06 16.04
C LEU A 61 -11.12 6.94 15.60
N LEU A 62 -10.61 5.82 15.09
CA LEU A 62 -11.43 4.69 14.63
C LEU A 62 -12.42 4.20 15.70
N PRO A 63 -12.03 3.95 16.96
CA PRO A 63 -12.98 3.44 17.96
C PRO A 63 -14.11 4.44 18.27
N VAL A 64 -13.83 5.74 18.14
CA VAL A 64 -14.82 6.80 18.37
C VAL A 64 -15.77 6.91 17.18
N ILE A 65 -15.24 6.79 15.95
CA ILE A 65 -16.04 6.77 14.72
C ILE A 65 -16.95 5.55 14.71
N ASP A 66 -16.42 4.37 15.03
CA ASP A 66 -17.16 3.11 15.05
C ASP A 66 -18.33 3.18 16.03
N ARG A 67 -18.11 3.76 17.22
CA ARG A 67 -19.18 4.00 18.20
C ARG A 67 -20.26 4.94 17.67
N ILE A 68 -19.88 6.06 17.05
CA ILE A 68 -20.84 7.02 16.50
C ILE A 68 -21.66 6.38 15.36
N LEU A 69 -21.02 5.59 14.51
CA LEU A 69 -21.71 4.88 13.42
C LEU A 69 -22.67 3.81 13.95
N ALA A 70 -22.31 3.10 15.02
CA ALA A 70 -23.19 2.14 15.67
C ALA A 70 -24.41 2.83 16.31
N GLU A 71 -24.22 3.96 16.98
CA GLU A 71 -25.30 4.80 17.53
C GLU A 71 -26.22 5.33 16.40
N ASP A 72 -25.64 5.74 15.27
CA ASP A 72 -26.41 6.19 14.09
C ASP A 72 -27.21 5.06 13.43
N TYR A 73 -26.70 3.83 13.46
CA TYR A 73 -27.38 2.70 12.85
C TYR A 73 -28.75 2.44 13.49
N VAL A 74 -28.81 2.53 14.83
CA VAL A 74 -30.04 2.34 15.61
C VAL A 74 -30.91 3.61 15.70
N ALA A 75 -30.36 4.77 15.36
CA ALA A 75 -31.09 6.03 15.40
C ALA A 75 -32.07 6.20 14.22
N PRO A 76 -33.19 6.91 14.42
CA PRO A 76 -34.07 7.34 13.33
C PRO A 76 -33.32 8.14 12.26
N LEU A 77 -33.72 8.02 10.98
CA LEU A 77 -33.01 8.66 9.85
C LEU A 77 -32.68 10.14 10.05
N LYS A 78 -33.57 10.91 10.70
CA LYS A 78 -33.39 12.34 10.95
C LYS A 78 -32.32 12.66 12.01
N GLN A 79 -31.93 11.68 12.82
CA GLN A 79 -30.96 11.81 13.91
C GLN A 79 -29.58 11.24 13.57
N ARG A 80 -29.45 10.56 12.43
CA ARG A 80 -28.17 10.01 11.95
C ARG A 80 -27.20 11.13 11.58
N HIS A 81 -25.94 10.99 11.98
CA HIS A 81 -24.93 11.97 11.64
C HIS A 81 -24.46 11.77 10.18
N THR A 82 -24.23 12.88 9.49
CA THR A 82 -23.49 12.86 8.23
C THR A 82 -21.99 12.85 8.52
N ALA A 83 -21.17 12.41 7.56
CA ALA A 83 -19.71 12.42 7.69
C ALA A 83 -19.15 13.79 8.16
N LYS A 84 -19.75 14.89 7.68
CA LYS A 84 -19.40 16.26 8.11
C LYS A 84 -19.69 16.51 9.59
N ARG A 85 -20.84 16.05 10.11
CA ARG A 85 -21.21 16.19 11.53
C ARG A 85 -20.31 15.35 12.44
N ILE A 86 -19.97 14.13 12.02
CA ILE A 86 -19.02 13.27 12.73
C ILE A 86 -17.65 13.97 12.79
N PHE A 87 -17.17 14.51 11.68
CA PHE A 87 -15.91 15.24 11.62
C PHE A 87 -15.87 16.46 12.55
N GLU A 88 -16.90 17.31 12.54
CA GLU A 88 -16.96 18.48 13.44
C GLU A 88 -17.02 18.07 14.92
N ARG A 89 -17.79 17.03 15.27
CA ARG A 89 -17.83 16.47 16.63
C ARG A 89 -16.45 15.97 17.08
N LEU A 90 -15.69 15.32 16.19
CA LEU A 90 -14.32 14.87 16.48
C LEU A 90 -13.33 16.04 16.60
N ARG A 91 -13.50 17.12 15.83
CA ARG A 91 -12.68 18.34 15.94
C ARG A 91 -12.87 19.05 17.27
N VAL A 92 -14.12 19.18 17.74
CA VAL A 92 -14.43 19.79 19.03
C VAL A 92 -13.82 18.98 20.18
N LYS A 93 -13.96 17.65 20.16
CA LYS A 93 -13.36 16.75 21.16
C LYS A 93 -11.83 16.86 21.21
N ARG A 94 -11.16 17.04 20.06
CA ARG A 94 -9.70 17.18 20.00
C ARG A 94 -9.21 18.58 20.42
N ARG A 95 -9.99 19.64 20.18
CA ARG A 95 -9.67 21.01 20.64
C ARG A 95 -9.73 21.13 22.16
N ALA A 96 -10.65 20.43 22.82
CA ALA A 96 -10.71 20.35 24.27
C ALA A 96 -9.48 19.65 24.91
N ASN A 97 -8.75 18.84 24.15
CA ASN A 97 -7.58 18.06 24.61
C ASN A 97 -6.22 18.67 24.18
N GLY A 98 -6.18 19.95 23.78
CA GLY A 98 -4.96 20.75 23.81
C GLY A 98 -3.79 20.37 22.87
N THR A 99 -4.01 19.68 21.74
CA THR A 99 -2.93 19.48 20.75
C THR A 99 -3.09 20.44 19.55
N PRO A 100 -2.20 21.43 19.37
CA PRO A 100 -2.30 22.36 18.25
C PRO A 100 -1.88 21.67 16.93
N TYR A 101 -2.65 21.94 15.87
CA TYR A 101 -2.26 21.60 14.50
C TYR A 101 -1.09 22.51 14.09
N ARG A 102 0.12 21.96 13.93
CA ARG A 102 1.19 22.63 13.18
C ARG A 102 0.86 22.51 11.69
N ARG A 103 0.72 23.65 11.02
CA ARG A 103 0.44 23.79 9.58
C ARG A 103 1.52 23.09 8.76
#